data_AF-A0A1H1KZB7-F1
#
_entry.id   AF-A0A1H1KZB7-F1
#
_cell.length_a   1.000
_cell.length_b   1.000
_cell.length_c   1.000
_cell.angle_alpha   90.00
_cell.angle_beta   90.00
_cell.angle_gamma   90.00
#
_symmetry.space_group_name_H-M   'P 1'
#
loop_
_entity.id
_entity.type
_entity.pdbx_description
1 polymer ?
#
loop_
_entity_poly.entity_id
_entity_poly.type
_entity_poly.pdbx_seq_one_letter_code
_entity_poly.pdbx_strand_id
1 'polypeptide(L)'
;MNLKKGMLVLVFILGSVVVSTAQSQNKKERKAPPTFAQLLKEMDANEDGKLAEKEIKGPLKENFDTVDADEDGYITEEEFKKAPKPKGRSKKK
;
A
#
# COMPACT_ATOMS: atom_id res chain seq x y z
N MET A 1 -1.18 -55.90 -33.31
CA MET A 1 -1.73 -57.14 -32.72
C MET A 1 -1.82 -56.94 -31.22
N ASN A 2 -3.05 -56.97 -30.72
CA ASN A 2 -3.38 -56.74 -29.34
C ASN A 2 -2.88 -57.89 -28.44
N LEU A 3 -2.77 -57.56 -27.15
CA LEU A 3 -3.51 -58.26 -26.08
C LEU A 3 -2.72 -59.16 -25.11
N LYS A 4 -2.65 -58.65 -23.87
CA LYS A 4 -2.81 -59.33 -22.57
C LYS A 4 -1.60 -60.08 -21.98
N LYS A 5 -1.48 -59.87 -20.65
CA LYS A 5 -0.80 -60.64 -19.59
C LYS A 5 0.54 -60.01 -19.17
N GLY A 6 0.78 -59.59 -17.94
CA GLY A 6 0.03 -59.66 -16.70
C GLY A 6 0.52 -58.56 -15.74
N MET A 7 -0.37 -58.07 -14.86
CA MET A 7 -0.35 -58.46 -13.45
C MET A 7 0.70 -57.64 -12.66
N LEU A 8 0.30 -56.51 -12.09
CA LEU A 8 -0.10 -56.40 -10.67
C LEU A 8 1.07 -55.88 -9.82
N VAL A 9 1.06 -54.57 -9.55
CA VAL A 9 1.65 -54.05 -8.30
C VAL A 9 0.63 -53.14 -7.65
N LEU A 10 0.28 -53.54 -6.44
CA LEU A 10 -0.63 -52.91 -5.50
C LEU A 10 -0.26 -51.46 -5.19
N VAL A 11 -1.31 -50.63 -5.19
CA VAL A 11 -1.66 -49.64 -4.15
C VAL A 11 -0.65 -49.48 -2.99
N PHE A 12 0.00 -48.32 -2.97
CA PHE A 12 0.44 -47.61 -1.75
C PHE A 12 -0.01 -46.15 -1.96
N ILE A 13 -1.25 -45.80 -1.58
CA ILE A 13 -1.58 -45.15 -0.30
C ILE A 13 -0.93 -43.76 -0.18
N LEU A 14 -1.82 -42.75 -0.21
CA LEU A 14 -1.73 -41.43 0.44
C LEU A 14 -0.73 -40.41 -0.13
N GLY A 15 -1.06 -39.90 -1.32
CA GLY A 15 -0.64 -38.56 -1.76
C GLY A 15 -1.80 -37.58 -1.59
N SER A 16 -2.04 -37.21 -0.34
CA SER A 16 -3.06 -36.30 0.16
C SER A 16 -3.35 -35.09 -0.73
N VAL A 17 -4.64 -34.89 -0.98
CA VAL A 17 -5.35 -33.64 -0.70
C VAL A 17 -4.83 -32.40 -1.45
N VAL A 18 -5.54 -32.08 -2.53
CA VAL A 18 -6.08 -30.73 -2.78
C VAL A 18 -5.08 -29.59 -2.55
N VAL A 19 -4.22 -29.33 -3.54
CA VAL A 19 -3.63 -28.00 -3.74
C VAL A 19 -4.71 -27.08 -4.35
N SER A 20 -5.77 -26.88 -3.58
CA SER A 20 -6.70 -25.75 -3.70
C SER A 20 -6.42 -24.76 -2.57
N THR A 21 -5.15 -24.50 -2.26
CA THR A 21 -4.79 -23.27 -1.56
C THR A 21 -4.90 -22.11 -2.55
N ALA A 22 -6.15 -21.78 -2.85
CA ALA A 22 -6.62 -20.41 -2.88
C ALA A 22 -5.58 -19.37 -3.32
N GLN A 23 -5.47 -19.16 -4.63
CA GLN A 23 -5.47 -17.79 -5.13
C GLN A 23 -6.78 -17.14 -4.67
N SER A 24 -6.81 -16.66 -3.43
CA SER A 24 -7.90 -15.84 -2.92
C SER A 24 -7.29 -14.61 -2.28
N GLN A 25 -7.35 -13.54 -3.07
CA GLN A 25 -7.35 -12.15 -2.63
C GLN A 25 -6.00 -11.74 -2.02
N ASN A 26 -5.07 -11.20 -2.82
CA ASN A 26 -5.14 -9.78 -3.21
C ASN A 26 -5.82 -8.91 -2.14
N LYS A 27 -5.37 -9.05 -0.89
CA LYS A 27 -5.58 -8.04 0.12
C LYS A 27 -4.79 -6.84 -0.36
N LYS A 28 -5.45 -5.97 -1.14
CA LYS A 28 -5.03 -4.58 -1.30
C LYS A 28 -4.91 -4.05 0.12
N GLU A 29 -3.73 -4.17 0.70
CA GLU A 29 -3.36 -3.42 1.88
C GLU A 29 -3.60 -1.97 1.48
N ARG A 30 -4.72 -1.43 1.96
CA ARG A 30 -4.94 0.01 1.96
C ARG A 30 -3.85 0.54 2.88
N LYS A 31 -2.65 0.75 2.33
CA LYS A 31 -1.58 1.46 3.02
C LYS A 31 -2.24 2.73 3.53
N ALA A 32 -2.17 2.94 4.85
CA ALA A 32 -2.63 4.18 5.43
C ALA A 32 -1.99 5.35 4.64
N PRO A 33 -2.68 6.48 4.47
CA PRO A 33 -2.06 7.64 3.86
C PRO A 33 -0.71 7.91 4.54
N PRO A 34 0.35 8.19 3.76
CA PRO A 34 1.69 8.40 4.32
C PRO A 34 1.64 9.54 5.34
N THR A 35 2.42 9.40 6.40
CA THR A 35 2.59 10.46 7.39
C THR A 35 3.48 11.57 6.83
N PHE A 36 3.39 12.79 7.35
CA PHE A 36 4.28 13.88 6.97
C PHE A 36 5.76 13.48 7.02
N ALA A 37 6.19 12.83 8.12
CA ALA A 37 7.57 12.35 8.25
C ALA A 37 8.00 11.33 7.17
N GLN A 38 7.07 10.57 6.59
CA GLN A 38 7.38 9.66 5.48
C GLN A 38 7.54 10.45 4.19
N LEU A 39 6.63 11.40 3.94
CA LEU A 39 6.71 12.28 2.77
C LEU A 39 7.98 13.13 2.79
N LEU A 40 8.30 13.74 3.93
CA LEU A 40 9.53 14.50 4.15
C LEU A 40 10.75 13.63 3.84
N LYS A 41 10.83 12.42 4.41
CA LYS A 41 11.94 11.50 4.11
C LYS A 41 12.04 11.09 2.63
N GLU A 42 10.94 11.06 1.89
CA GLU A 42 10.92 10.65 0.49
C GLU A 42 11.10 11.83 -0.49
N MET A 43 10.82 13.06 -0.08
CA MET A 43 10.59 14.19 -0.99
C MET A 43 11.31 15.48 -0.59
N ASP A 44 11.66 15.66 0.69
CA ASP A 44 12.49 16.78 1.16
C ASP A 44 13.93 16.58 0.66
N ALA A 45 14.24 17.23 -0.46
CA ALA A 45 15.53 17.07 -1.13
C ALA A 45 16.57 18.06 -0.60
N ASN A 46 16.14 19.16 0.01
CA ASN A 46 16.99 20.20 0.56
C ASN A 46 17.22 20.04 2.08
N GLU A 47 16.54 19.09 2.72
CA GLU A 47 16.62 18.75 4.15
C GLU A 47 16.26 19.94 5.06
N ASP A 48 15.34 20.81 4.62
CA ASP A 48 14.89 21.98 5.38
C ASP A 48 13.76 21.67 6.38
N GLY A 49 13.24 20.44 6.35
CA GLY A 49 12.16 19.99 7.23
C GLY A 49 10.76 20.42 6.79
N LYS A 50 10.63 20.98 5.59
CA LYS A 50 9.38 21.35 4.93
C LYS A 50 9.31 20.67 3.56
N LEU A 51 8.19 20.83 2.87
CA LEU A 51 8.02 20.33 1.51
C LEU A 51 7.62 21.49 0.59
N ALA A 52 8.50 21.88 -0.33
CA ALA A 52 8.18 22.91 -1.31
C ALA A 52 7.26 22.38 -2.42
N GLU A 53 6.47 23.25 -3.07
CA GLU A 53 5.57 22.87 -4.17
C GLU A 53 6.29 22.14 -5.34
N LYS A 54 7.57 22.44 -5.54
CA LYS A 54 8.46 21.80 -6.53
C LYS A 54 8.94 20.40 -6.12
N GLU A 55 9.02 20.12 -4.82
CA GLU A 55 9.42 18.84 -4.24
C GLU A 55 8.23 17.88 -4.18
N ILE A 56 7.02 18.45 -4.08
CA ILE A 56 5.77 17.72 -3.95
C ILE A 56 5.30 17.12 -5.28
N LYS A 57 4.75 15.91 -5.23
CA LYS A 57 4.25 15.13 -6.37
C LYS A 57 2.94 14.41 -6.02
N GLY A 58 2.20 14.01 -7.05
CA GLY A 58 0.96 13.23 -6.90
C GLY A 58 -0.18 14.03 -6.25
N PRO A 59 -1.11 13.38 -5.55
CA PRO A 59 -2.30 14.02 -4.99
C PRO A 59 -2.00 15.13 -3.99
N LEU A 60 -0.84 15.11 -3.33
CA LEU A 60 -0.45 16.17 -2.41
C LEU A 60 -0.17 17.49 -3.14
N LYS A 61 0.35 17.43 -4.37
CA LYS A 61 0.57 18.62 -5.21
C LYS A 61 -0.76 19.23 -5.63
N GLU A 62 -1.76 18.41 -5.95
CA GLU A 62 -3.10 18.87 -6.32
C GLU A 62 -3.84 19.53 -5.14
N ASN A 63 -3.48 19.18 -3.91
CA ASN A 63 -4.04 19.75 -2.69
C ASN A 63 -3.05 20.71 -2.01
N PHE A 64 -2.00 21.16 -2.71
CA PHE A 64 -0.96 21.99 -2.12
C PHE A 64 -1.55 23.25 -1.50
N ASP A 65 -2.31 24.01 -2.27
CA ASP A 65 -2.99 25.25 -1.83
C ASP A 65 -4.01 25.02 -0.71
N THR A 66 -4.46 23.79 -0.50
CA THR A 66 -5.37 23.44 0.61
C THR A 66 -4.62 23.11 1.89
N VAL A 67 -3.36 22.69 1.77
CA VAL A 67 -2.51 22.31 2.89
C VAL A 67 -1.64 23.49 3.33
N ASP A 68 -1.00 24.17 2.39
CA ASP A 68 -0.28 25.43 2.58
C ASP A 68 -1.29 26.52 2.97
N ALA A 69 -1.34 26.83 4.26
CA ALA A 69 -2.35 27.71 4.83
C ALA A 69 -1.82 29.14 4.99
N ASP A 70 -0.51 29.34 4.99
CA ASP A 70 0.12 30.65 5.03
C ASP A 70 0.56 31.16 3.64
N GLU A 71 0.38 30.33 2.59
CA GLU A 71 0.68 30.63 1.19
C GLU A 71 2.17 30.97 0.99
N ASP A 72 3.05 30.38 1.81
CA ASP A 72 4.50 30.60 1.76
C ASP A 72 5.20 29.78 0.66
N GLY A 73 4.48 28.83 0.03
CA GLY A 73 5.01 27.93 -0.99
C GLY A 73 5.66 26.66 -0.41
N TYR A 74 5.46 26.41 0.89
CA TYR A 74 5.94 25.23 1.60
C TYR A 74 4.85 24.61 2.46
N ILE A 75 4.89 23.27 2.63
CA ILE A 75 4.04 22.57 3.60
C ILE A 75 4.89 22.22 4.82
N THR A 76 4.48 22.73 5.97
CA THR A 76 5.03 22.35 7.27
C THR A 76 4.30 21.16 7.89
N GLU A 77 4.90 20.55 8.92
CA GLU A 77 4.26 19.46 9.66
C GLU A 77 2.94 19.92 10.31
N GLU A 78 2.90 21.15 10.80
CA GLU A 78 1.72 21.72 11.46
C GLU A 78 0.56 21.90 10.50
N GLU A 79 0.86 22.40 9.30
CA GLU A 79 -0.11 22.56 8.22
C GLU A 79 -0.61 21.23 7.70
N PHE A 80 0.29 20.26 7.46
CA PHE A 80 -0.11 18.91 7.08
C PHE A 80 -0.97 18.22 8.15
N LYS A 81 -0.74 18.51 9.44
CA LYS A 81 -1.58 17.99 10.53
C LYS A 81 -2.95 18.64 10.57
N LYS A 82 -3.05 19.94 10.28
CA LYS A 82 -4.29 20.71 10.20
C LYS A 82 -5.10 20.42 8.94
N ALA A 83 -4.42 19.98 7.88
CA ALA A 83 -5.04 19.65 6.61
C ALA A 83 -6.19 18.64 6.78
N PRO A 84 -7.29 18.81 6.04
CA PRO A 84 -8.43 17.91 6.11
C PRO A 84 -8.03 16.50 5.64
N LYS A 85 -7.73 15.62 6.59
CA LYS A 85 -7.47 14.21 6.28
C LYS A 85 -8.77 13.59 5.74
N PRO A 86 -8.73 12.85 4.62
CA PRO A 86 -9.89 12.10 4.17
C PRO A 86 -10.33 11.21 5.33
N LYS A 87 -11.59 11.36 5.72
CA LYS A 87 -12.20 10.79 6.93
C LYS A 87 -12.13 9.26 6.88
N GLY A 88 -10.97 8.71 7.20
CA GLY A 88 -10.69 7.29 7.28
C GLY A 88 -11.39 6.76 8.51
N ARG A 89 -12.66 6.35 8.33
CA ARG A 89 -13.51 5.57 9.23
C ARG A 89 -12.85 5.31 10.58
N SER A 90 -13.05 6.25 11.51
CA SER A 90 -12.61 6.16 12.90
C SER A 90 -12.87 4.75 13.41
N LYS A 91 -11.80 4.04 13.76
CA LYS A 91 -11.87 2.75 14.43
C LYS A 91 -12.56 3.03 15.78
N LYS A 92 -13.88 2.79 15.85
CA LYS A 92 -14.64 2.74 17.11
C LYS A 92 -13.84 1.81 18.03
N LYS A 93 -13.40 2.34 19.17
CA LYS A 93 -12.92 1.53 20.29
C LYS A 93 -14.01 1.57 21.35
#